data_AF-A0A846ZUE6-F1
#
_entry.id   AF-A0A846ZUE6-F1
#
_cell.length_a   1.000
_cell.length_b   1.000
_cell.length_c   1.000
_cell.angle_alpha   90.00
_cell.angle_beta   90.00
_cell.angle_gamma   90.00
#
_symmetry.space_group_name_H-M   'P 1'
#
loop_
_entity.id
_entity.type
_entity.pdbx_description
1 polymer ?
#
loop_
_entity_poly.entity_id
_entity_poly.type
_entity_poly.pdbx_seq_one_letter_code
_entity_poly.pdbx_strand_id
1 'polypeptide(L)'
;MKKQTVLSRLKEKERLARRTIIIDAAEKEFAEKPFQKVTMRDIARRAGISPALIYRHFPDQQSLFAEAFMKGIGKVFEKIFVTIDESADGAIEQVISDFIEYFTFNDQYFQMMMKFLLGGPVDAELFDKLTKIEREILGRFD
;
A
#
# COMPACT_ATOMS: atom_id res chain seq x y z
N MET A 1 18.54 22.43 17.29
CA MET A 1 17.64 22.18 16.14
C MET A 1 18.28 22.78 14.88
N LYS A 2 18.71 21.98 13.89
CA LYS A 2 19.28 22.50 12.63
C LYS A 2 18.15 23.13 11.79
N LYS A 3 18.26 24.43 11.45
CA LYS A 3 17.32 25.11 10.53
C LYS A 3 17.41 24.46 9.14
N GLN A 4 16.33 23.81 8.69
CA GLN A 4 16.23 23.29 7.32
C GLN A 4 16.22 24.45 6.32
N THR A 5 17.20 24.46 5.41
CA THR A 5 17.29 25.44 4.32
C THR A 5 16.24 25.17 3.25
N VAL A 6 15.91 26.17 2.43
CA VAL A 6 14.98 26.02 1.29
C VAL A 6 15.43 24.88 0.35
N LEU A 7 16.72 24.78 0.07
CA LEU A 7 17.31 23.72 -0.75
C LEU A 7 17.09 22.31 -0.17
N SER A 8 17.19 22.15 1.15
CA SER A 8 16.95 20.85 1.80
C SER A 8 15.50 20.39 1.67
N ARG A 9 14.54 21.31 1.77
CA ARG A 9 13.10 21.03 1.60
C ARG A 9 12.76 20.65 0.15
N LEU A 10 13.36 21.33 -0.83
CA LEU A 10 13.19 21.00 -2.25
C LEU A 10 13.70 19.58 -2.56
N LYS A 11 14.91 19.24 -2.08
CA LYS A 11 15.48 17.90 -2.26
C LYS A 11 14.62 16.80 -1.62
N GLU A 12 14.08 17.03 -0.44
CA GLU A 12 13.19 16.04 0.19
C GLU A 12 11.89 15.89 -0.58
N LYS A 13 11.28 16.99 -1.06
CA LYS A 13 10.08 16.94 -1.89
C LYS A 13 10.32 16.11 -3.17
N GLU A 14 11.45 16.32 -3.85
CA GLU A 14 11.81 15.52 -5.02
C GLU A 14 12.03 14.04 -4.68
N ARG A 15 12.66 13.75 -3.53
CA ARG A 15 12.87 12.38 -3.05
C ARG A 15 11.55 11.68 -2.78
N LEU A 16 10.60 12.36 -2.13
CA LEU A 16 9.26 11.83 -1.86
C LEU A 16 8.48 11.61 -3.16
N ALA A 17 8.50 12.57 -4.08
CA ALA A 17 7.85 12.41 -5.39
C ALA A 17 8.38 11.21 -6.17
N ARG A 18 9.72 11.01 -6.19
CA ARG A 18 10.33 9.80 -6.78
C ARG A 18 9.86 8.53 -6.08
N ARG A 19 9.80 8.54 -4.74
CA ARG A 19 9.32 7.40 -3.97
C ARG A 19 7.88 7.03 -4.34
N THR A 20 6.99 8.02 -4.49
CA THR A 20 5.61 7.80 -4.96
C THR A 20 5.56 7.16 -6.34
N ILE A 21 6.32 7.69 -7.31
CA ILE A 21 6.36 7.12 -8.68
C ILE A 21 6.78 5.64 -8.66
N ILE A 22 7.73 5.28 -7.82
CA ILE A 22 8.19 3.89 -7.68
C ILE A 22 7.07 3.00 -7.10
N ILE A 23 6.37 3.48 -6.07
CA ILE A 23 5.26 2.74 -5.45
C ILE A 23 4.11 2.55 -6.46
N ASP A 24 3.78 3.59 -7.24
CA ASP A 24 2.75 3.53 -8.27
C ASP A 24 3.08 2.50 -9.36
N ALA A 25 4.35 2.44 -9.76
CA ALA A 25 4.82 1.43 -10.71
C ALA A 25 4.77 0.03 -10.10
N ALA A 26 5.15 -0.12 -8.83
CA ALA A 26 5.08 -1.39 -8.12
C ALA A 26 3.62 -1.88 -8.00
N GLU A 27 2.69 -1.01 -7.59
CA GLU A 27 1.25 -1.31 -7.50
C GLU A 27 0.75 -1.89 -8.84
N LYS A 28 1.14 -1.28 -9.96
CA LYS A 28 0.75 -1.77 -11.30
C LYS A 28 1.44 -3.07 -11.72
N GLU A 29 2.74 -3.23 -11.46
CA GLU A 29 3.44 -4.49 -11.77
C GLU A 29 2.86 -5.65 -10.96
N PHE A 30 2.59 -5.41 -9.68
CA PHE A 30 1.90 -6.39 -8.86
C PHE A 30 0.49 -6.62 -9.40
N ALA A 31 -0.32 -5.59 -9.72
CA ALA A 31 -1.65 -5.71 -10.36
C ALA A 31 -1.75 -6.66 -11.57
N GLU A 32 -0.67 -6.82 -12.33
CA GLU A 32 -0.68 -7.62 -13.55
C GLU A 32 -0.04 -9.01 -13.39
N LYS A 33 0.74 -9.22 -12.32
CA LYS A 33 1.62 -10.40 -12.21
C LYS A 33 1.72 -10.91 -10.77
N PRO A 34 1.80 -12.25 -10.59
CA PRO A 34 2.15 -12.83 -9.29
C PRO A 34 3.48 -12.27 -8.78
N PHE A 35 3.58 -11.99 -7.47
CA PHE A 35 4.77 -11.39 -6.84
C PHE A 35 6.10 -12.05 -7.24
N GLN A 36 6.16 -13.38 -7.33
CA GLN A 36 7.37 -14.12 -7.70
C GLN A 36 7.85 -13.87 -9.14
N LYS A 37 6.95 -13.39 -10.01
CA LYS A 37 7.23 -13.05 -11.41
C LYS A 37 7.55 -11.57 -11.61
N VAL A 38 7.31 -10.73 -10.61
CA VAL A 38 7.71 -9.32 -10.63
C VAL A 38 9.17 -9.23 -10.18
N THR A 39 9.96 -8.35 -10.80
CA THR A 39 11.32 -8.06 -10.35
C THR A 39 11.51 -6.56 -10.11
N MET A 40 12.50 -6.19 -9.29
CA MET A 40 12.89 -4.78 -9.10
C MET A 40 13.25 -4.08 -10.42
N ARG A 41 13.74 -4.84 -11.43
CA ARG A 41 14.04 -4.30 -12.77
C ARG A 41 12.77 -4.00 -13.56
N ASP A 42 11.74 -4.83 -13.44
CA ASP A 42 10.44 -4.58 -14.08
C ASP A 42 9.81 -3.30 -13.55
N ILE A 43 9.83 -3.14 -12.22
CA ILE A 43 9.29 -1.95 -11.57
C ILE A 43 10.10 -0.70 -11.96
N ALA A 44 11.43 -0.77 -11.94
CA ALA A 44 12.29 0.35 -12.35
C ALA A 44 12.01 0.77 -13.81
N ARG A 45 11.86 -0.21 -14.70
CA ARG A 45 11.50 0.01 -16.10
C ARG A 45 10.14 0.69 -16.24
N ARG A 46 9.11 0.21 -15.52
CA ARG A 46 7.78 0.84 -15.53
C ARG A 46 7.79 2.25 -14.95
N ALA A 47 8.59 2.48 -13.91
CA ALA A 47 8.76 3.80 -13.29
C ALA A 47 9.60 4.77 -14.14
N GLY A 48 10.25 4.31 -15.21
CA GLY A 48 11.12 5.13 -16.05
C GLY A 48 12.43 5.54 -15.34
N ILE A 49 12.92 4.72 -14.40
CA ILE A 49 14.14 5.01 -13.63
C ILE A 49 15.19 3.89 -13.76
N SER A 50 16.42 4.18 -13.36
CA SER A 50 17.47 3.17 -13.33
C SER A 50 17.25 2.17 -12.18
N PRO A 51 17.64 0.89 -12.34
CA PRO A 51 17.62 -0.09 -11.25
C PRO A 51 18.45 0.35 -10.03
N ALA A 52 19.57 1.06 -10.23
CA ALA A 52 20.34 1.58 -9.10
C ALA A 52 19.55 2.62 -8.27
N LEU A 53 18.69 3.40 -8.91
CA LEU A 53 17.87 4.39 -8.22
C LEU A 53 16.74 3.74 -7.41
N ILE A 54 16.12 2.66 -7.90
CA ILE A 54 15.08 1.98 -7.12
C ILE A 54 15.65 1.43 -5.80
N TYR A 55 16.85 0.84 -5.84
CA TYR A 55 17.52 0.29 -4.64
C TYR A 55 17.93 1.36 -3.61
N ARG A 56 18.05 2.63 -4.01
CA ARG A 56 18.24 3.74 -3.06
C ARG A 56 16.99 4.08 -2.27
N HIS A 57 15.81 3.78 -2.80
CA HIS A 57 14.53 4.04 -2.15
C HIS A 57 13.98 2.82 -1.43
N PHE A 58 14.17 1.63 -2.00
CA PHE A 58 13.66 0.36 -1.50
C PHE A 58 14.75 -0.70 -1.55
N PRO A 59 15.21 -1.24 -0.41
CA PRO A 59 16.32 -2.19 -0.39
C PRO A 59 16.02 -3.50 -1.12
N ASP A 60 14.76 -3.90 -1.18
CA ASP A 60 14.32 -5.16 -1.76
C ASP A 60 12.88 -5.07 -2.30
N GLN A 61 12.45 -6.16 -2.94
CA GLN A 61 11.09 -6.27 -3.48
C GLN A 61 10.02 -6.34 -2.38
N GLN A 62 10.35 -6.87 -1.19
CA GLN A 62 9.38 -7.09 -0.13
C GLN A 62 8.93 -5.76 0.50
N SER A 63 9.90 -4.90 0.83
CA SER A 63 9.67 -3.54 1.32
C SER A 63 8.87 -2.69 0.33
N LEU A 64 9.13 -2.83 -0.96
CA LEU A 64 8.36 -2.13 -2.00
C LEU A 64 6.95 -2.72 -2.16
N PHE A 65 6.81 -4.03 -2.07
CA PHE A 65 5.50 -4.68 -2.06
C PHE A 65 4.65 -4.23 -0.88
N ALA A 66 5.21 -4.18 0.33
CA ALA A 66 4.52 -3.71 1.52
C ALA A 66 3.95 -2.30 1.32
N GLU A 67 4.75 -1.39 0.75
CA GLU A 67 4.33 -0.01 0.51
C GLU A 67 3.30 0.11 -0.62
N ALA A 68 3.42 -0.69 -1.67
CA ALA A 68 2.41 -0.78 -2.73
C ALA A 68 1.08 -1.36 -2.21
N PHE A 69 1.15 -2.39 -1.37
CA PHE A 69 -0.01 -2.99 -0.71
C PHE A 69 -0.70 -1.98 0.22
N MET A 70 0.06 -1.29 1.07
CA MET A 70 -0.46 -0.28 1.99
C MET A 70 -1.14 0.87 1.24
N LYS A 71 -0.56 1.31 0.13
CA LYS A 71 -1.19 2.33 -0.72
C LYS A 71 -2.53 1.84 -1.29
N GLY A 72 -2.56 0.59 -1.73
CA GLY A 72 -3.76 0.00 -2.32
C GLY A 72 -4.88 -0.21 -1.32
N ILE A 73 -4.58 -0.81 -0.17
CA ILE A 73 -5.55 -1.08 0.89
C ILE A 73 -6.11 0.22 1.50
N GLY A 74 -5.33 1.31 1.50
CA GLY A 74 -5.81 2.64 1.92
C GLY A 74 -7.08 3.08 1.19
N LYS A 75 -7.24 2.72 -0.09
CA LYS A 75 -8.46 3.02 -0.87
C LYS A 75 -9.68 2.24 -0.37
N VAL A 76 -9.46 1.01 0.12
CA VAL A 76 -10.52 0.18 0.73
C VAL A 76 -10.96 0.80 2.03
N PHE A 77 -10.00 1.18 2.85
CA PHE A 77 -10.26 1.77 4.15
C PHE A 77 -10.96 3.12 4.03
N GLU A 78 -10.59 3.94 3.05
CA GLU A 78 -11.32 5.18 2.75
C GLU A 78 -12.81 4.91 2.43
N LYS A 79 -13.10 3.91 1.58
CA LYS A 79 -14.49 3.51 1.29
C LYS A 79 -15.19 3.00 2.56
N ILE A 80 -14.55 2.13 3.34
CA ILE A 80 -15.09 1.59 4.60
C ILE A 80 -15.38 2.72 5.60
N PHE A 81 -14.48 3.70 5.74
CA PHE A 81 -14.69 4.83 6.65
C PHE A 81 -15.89 5.68 6.25
N VAL A 82 -16.04 5.98 4.96
CA VAL A 82 -17.22 6.69 4.45
C VAL A 82 -18.49 5.89 4.74
N THR A 83 -18.48 4.58 4.48
CA THR A 83 -19.61 3.70 4.77
C THR A 83 -19.98 3.71 6.26
N ILE A 84 -19.01 3.63 7.18
CA ILE A 84 -19.26 3.65 8.62
C ILE A 84 -19.84 5.01 9.04
N ASP A 85 -19.21 6.11 8.61
CA ASP A 85 -19.60 7.47 9.00
C ASP A 85 -21.01 7.86 8.50
N GLU A 86 -21.43 7.32 7.34
CA GLU A 86 -22.72 7.65 6.71
C GLU A 86 -23.87 6.69 7.07
N SER A 87 -23.58 5.57 7.73
CA SER A 87 -24.59 4.55 8.07
C SER A 87 -25.20 4.79 9.46
N ALA A 88 -26.53 4.87 9.54
CA ALA A 88 -27.25 4.61 10.79
C ALA A 88 -27.47 3.10 10.93
N ASP A 89 -27.25 2.53 12.12
CA ASP A 89 -27.41 1.12 12.52
C ASP A 89 -27.38 0.08 11.38
N GLY A 90 -26.28 -0.67 11.24
CA GLY A 90 -26.09 -1.66 10.15
C GLY A 90 -24.84 -1.43 9.29
N ALA A 91 -23.89 -0.63 9.78
CA ALA A 91 -22.61 -0.38 9.10
C ALA A 91 -21.81 -1.68 8.88
N ILE A 92 -21.96 -2.69 9.75
CA ILE A 92 -21.12 -3.90 9.69
C ILE A 92 -21.45 -4.76 8.47
N GLU A 93 -22.73 -4.96 8.14
CA GLU A 93 -23.12 -5.71 6.93
C GLU A 93 -22.64 -5.00 5.66
N GLN A 94 -22.78 -3.67 5.60
CA GLN A 94 -22.34 -2.89 4.44
C GLN A 94 -20.81 -2.87 4.32
N VAL A 95 -20.09 -2.76 5.43
CA VAL A 95 -18.62 -2.84 5.46
C VAL A 95 -18.11 -4.21 5.04
N ILE A 96 -18.75 -5.29 5.51
CA ILE A 96 -18.41 -6.65 5.06
C ILE A 96 -18.67 -6.80 3.56
N SER A 97 -19.80 -6.27 3.07
CA SER A 97 -20.12 -6.28 1.64
C SER A 97 -19.09 -5.50 0.82
N ASP A 98 -18.72 -4.29 1.24
CA ASP A 98 -17.73 -3.44 0.57
C ASP A 98 -16.34 -4.08 0.57
N PHE A 99 -15.97 -4.74 1.66
CA PHE A 99 -14.72 -5.50 1.77
C PHE A 99 -14.72 -6.68 0.81
N ILE A 100 -15.75 -7.54 0.85
CA ILE A 100 -15.86 -8.71 -0.05
C ILE A 100 -15.91 -8.27 -1.50
N GLU A 101 -16.68 -7.24 -1.85
CA GLU A 101 -16.76 -6.68 -3.20
C GLU A 101 -15.38 -6.22 -3.65
N TYR A 102 -14.68 -5.43 -2.84
CA TYR A 102 -13.35 -4.97 -3.19
C TYR A 102 -12.38 -6.13 -3.47
N PHE A 103 -12.34 -7.15 -2.61
CA PHE A 103 -11.44 -8.28 -2.81
C PHE A 103 -11.88 -9.21 -3.94
N THR A 104 -13.18 -9.28 -4.25
CA THR A 104 -13.69 -10.09 -5.37
C THR A 104 -13.42 -9.43 -6.72
N PHE A 105 -13.60 -8.10 -6.82
CA PHE A 105 -13.41 -7.35 -8.06
C PHE A 105 -11.95 -6.92 -8.28
N ASN A 106 -11.14 -6.93 -7.23
CA ASN A 106 -9.71 -6.69 -7.33
C ASN A 106 -8.92 -7.98 -7.03
N ASP A 107 -8.95 -8.90 -8.00
CA ASP A 107 -8.24 -10.19 -7.97
C ASP A 107 -6.78 -10.04 -7.49
N GLN A 108 -6.11 -8.95 -7.88
CA GLN A 108 -4.76 -8.70 -7.37
C GLN A 108 -4.71 -8.45 -5.87
N TYR A 109 -5.53 -7.58 -5.31
CA TYR A 109 -5.45 -7.26 -3.88
C TYR A 109 -5.79 -8.48 -3.04
N PHE A 110 -6.72 -9.31 -3.53
CA PHE A 110 -6.99 -10.61 -2.93
C PHE A 110 -5.79 -11.54 -3.04
N GLN A 111 -5.13 -11.65 -4.21
CA GLN A 111 -3.91 -12.44 -4.35
C GLN A 111 -2.75 -11.94 -3.47
N MET A 112 -2.57 -10.62 -3.35
CA MET A 112 -1.57 -9.98 -2.49
C MET A 112 -1.86 -10.27 -1.02
N MET A 113 -3.11 -10.10 -0.59
CA MET A 113 -3.58 -10.40 0.76
C MET A 113 -3.49 -11.89 1.09
N MET A 114 -4.00 -12.78 0.22
CA MET A 114 -3.97 -14.23 0.45
C MET A 114 -2.55 -14.75 0.55
N LYS A 115 -1.64 -14.23 -0.27
CA LYS A 115 -0.22 -14.57 -0.17
C LYS A 115 0.40 -14.07 1.14
N PHE A 116 0.01 -12.88 1.59
CA PHE A 116 0.42 -12.34 2.89
C PHE A 116 -0.09 -13.22 4.05
N LEU A 117 -1.39 -13.57 4.06
CA LEU A 117 -2.05 -14.38 5.08
C LEU A 117 -1.55 -15.83 5.14
N LEU A 118 -1.15 -16.41 4.00
CA LEU A 118 -0.68 -17.81 3.90
C LEU A 118 0.84 -17.97 4.09
N GLY A 119 1.51 -17.04 4.77
CA GLY A 119 2.94 -17.15 5.11
C GLY A 119 3.88 -16.39 4.18
N GLY A 120 3.39 -15.32 3.53
CA GLY A 120 4.25 -14.31 2.93
C GLY A 120 5.13 -13.63 3.99
N PRO A 121 6.22 -12.97 3.58
CA PRO A 121 7.04 -12.19 4.51
C PRO A 121 6.20 -11.03 5.05
N VAL A 122 5.66 -11.21 6.25
CA VAL A 122 5.12 -10.15 7.06
C VAL A 122 6.30 -9.54 7.80
N ASP A 123 6.85 -8.44 7.29
CA ASP A 123 7.72 -7.66 8.15
C ASP A 123 6.88 -7.08 9.30
N ALA A 124 7.50 -6.93 10.47
CA ALA A 124 6.81 -6.44 11.66
C ALA A 124 6.21 -5.04 11.43
N GLU A 125 6.82 -4.23 10.56
CA GLU A 125 6.38 -2.88 10.25
C GLU A 125 5.03 -2.88 9.51
N LEU A 126 4.84 -3.78 8.56
CA LEU A 126 3.60 -3.94 7.82
C LEU A 126 2.49 -4.48 8.72
N PHE A 127 2.79 -5.46 9.58
CA PHE A 127 1.83 -5.94 10.57
C PHE A 127 1.38 -4.83 11.52
N ASP A 128 2.33 -4.04 12.03
CA ASP A 128 2.04 -2.90 12.89
C ASP A 128 1.18 -1.85 12.17
N LYS A 129 1.45 -1.58 10.89
CA LYS A 129 0.63 -0.69 10.05
C LYS A 129 -0.80 -1.21 9.91
N LEU A 130 -0.98 -2.50 9.61
CA LEU A 130 -2.31 -3.11 9.50
C LEU A 130 -3.07 -3.11 10.82
N THR A 131 -2.40 -3.44 11.93
CA THR A 131 -2.98 -3.44 13.27
C THR A 131 -3.45 -2.05 13.68
N LYS A 132 -2.72 -0.99 13.30
CA LYS A 132 -3.15 0.39 13.53
C LYS A 132 -4.43 0.70 12.78
N ILE A 133 -4.52 0.29 11.52
CA ILE A 133 -5.72 0.54 10.72
C ILE A 133 -6.92 -0.25 11.26
N GLU A 134 -6.73 -1.51 11.64
CA GLU A 134 -7.75 -2.30 12.31
C GLU A 134 -8.33 -1.57 13.54
N ARG A 135 -7.45 -1.03 14.40
CA ARG A 135 -7.89 -0.28 15.58
C ARG A 135 -8.64 1.00 15.23
N GLU A 136 -8.19 1.72 14.21
CA GLU A 136 -8.88 2.94 13.75
C GLU A 136 -10.28 2.63 13.21
N ILE A 137 -10.46 1.50 12.53
CA ILE A 137 -11.76 1.05 12.02
C ILE A 137 -12.67 0.63 13.17
N LEU A 138 -12.18 -0.23 14.06
CA LEU A 138 -12.96 -0.72 15.19
C LEU A 138 -13.43 0.43 16.10
N GLY A 139 -12.57 1.43 16.35
CA GLY A 139 -12.92 2.60 17.14
C GLY A 139 -13.94 3.55 16.50
N ARG A 140 -14.39 3.30 15.26
CA ARG A 140 -15.49 4.04 14.62
C ARG A 140 -16.83 3.33 14.68
N PHE A 141 -16.85 2.06 15.10
CA PHE A 141 -18.08 1.31 15.34
C PHE A 141 -18.66 1.55 16.75
N ASP A 142 -17.88 2.14 17.66
CA ASP A 142 -18.28 2.55 19.02
C ASP A 142 -18.89 3.97 19.04
#